data_AF-A0A938QVJ7-F1
#
_entry.id   AF-A0A938QVJ7-F1
#
_cell.length_a   1.000
_cell.length_b   1.000
_cell.length_c   1.000
_cell.angle_alpha   90.00
_cell.angle_beta   90.00
_cell.angle_gamma   90.00
#
_symmetry.space_group_name_H-M   'P 1'
#
loop_
_entity.id
_entity.type
_entity.pdbx_description
1 polymer ?
#
loop_
_entity_poly.entity_id
_entity_poly.type
_entity_poly.pdbx_seq_one_letter_code
_entity_poly.pdbx_strand_id
1 'polypeptide(L)'
;MTTPAVPSESHRRAGCAGRVASWAAVAAVCTAGSAWAAPSSAVAADAAGTARVAVVVGYNGGSPDPRPPLSYADDDAARLFLQLAPTAQRAWIQTTFDKDSARAWPDLADVARAPTREALAGALGEAFWLLRQQKARGKATELVFAFAGHGDLDDAGRGFVVLADGGFTRDDLARQVLEPSPADVNHVVVDACSSYFFVKSRGGGAKDGGADHAHASAPLPPQLLDVLRPQGGDFVDANVRARTGLIVSTSTAAEVHESSTLGAGVFSYLLRSALTGVADVDGNGRVE
;
A
#
# COMPACT_ATOMS: atom_id res chain seq x y z
N MET A 1 -3.97 -3.18 88.71
CA MET A 1 -2.79 -2.48 88.16
C MET A 1 -3.19 -1.03 87.89
N THR A 2 -2.69 -0.14 88.76
CA THR A 2 -2.51 1.32 88.63
C THR A 2 -3.62 2.20 88.00
N THR A 3 -4.40 2.83 88.87
CA THR A 3 -4.96 4.21 88.79
C THR A 3 -3.90 5.23 89.28
N PRO A 4 -4.13 6.57 89.36
CA PRO A 4 -4.87 7.55 88.52
C PRO A 4 -4.08 8.89 88.32
N ALA A 5 -4.78 9.93 87.83
CA ALA A 5 -4.69 11.37 88.22
C ALA A 5 -4.09 12.41 87.24
N VAL A 6 -4.77 13.57 87.28
CA VAL A 6 -4.76 14.83 86.49
C VAL A 6 -3.90 15.89 87.26
N PRO A 7 -3.99 17.23 87.04
CA PRO A 7 -3.63 18.16 85.93
C PRO A 7 -2.39 19.05 86.26
N SER A 8 -1.97 19.96 85.35
CA SER A 8 -1.85 21.41 85.68
C SER A 8 -1.33 22.28 84.52
N GLU A 9 -2.01 23.42 84.38
CA GLU A 9 -1.70 24.67 83.68
C GLU A 9 -0.23 25.14 83.71
N SER A 10 0.22 25.88 82.68
CA SER A 10 0.17 27.34 82.72
C SER A 10 1.19 28.02 81.78
N HIS A 11 0.74 29.14 81.18
CA HIS A 11 1.51 30.35 80.85
C HIS A 11 2.55 30.28 79.70
N ARG A 12 2.61 31.22 78.74
CA ARG A 12 2.39 32.68 78.83
C ARG A 12 2.40 33.33 77.42
N ARG A 13 1.55 34.36 77.27
CA ARG A 13 1.67 35.67 76.55
C ARG A 13 1.86 35.69 75.02
N ALA A 14 0.94 36.27 74.24
CA ALA A 14 0.68 37.73 74.04
C ALA A 14 1.90 38.43 73.41
N GLY A 15 1.85 39.17 72.30
CA GLY A 15 0.80 39.75 71.48
C GLY A 15 1.41 41.01 70.84
N CYS A 16 0.98 41.41 69.63
CA CYS A 16 0.74 42.81 69.27
C CYS A 16 0.34 42.92 67.79
N ALA A 17 -0.80 43.55 67.57
CA ALA A 17 -1.28 43.99 66.27
C ALA A 17 -0.95 45.47 66.06
N GLY A 18 -0.68 45.83 64.80
CA GLY A 18 -1.23 47.05 64.20
C GLY A 18 -0.32 48.28 64.09
N ARG A 19 -0.19 48.74 62.83
CA ARG A 19 -0.40 50.12 62.27
C ARG A 19 0.59 50.36 61.13
N VAL A 20 0.15 50.30 59.86
CA VAL A 20 -0.34 51.41 59.01
C VAL A 20 0.68 52.55 58.84
N ALA A 21 1.23 52.67 57.63
CA ALA A 21 1.49 53.94 56.94
C ALA A 21 1.87 53.69 55.47
N SER A 22 1.02 54.17 54.56
CA SER A 22 1.34 54.35 53.14
C SER A 22 2.22 55.61 52.96
N TRP A 23 2.97 55.68 51.86
CA TRP A 23 3.01 56.77 50.85
C TRP A 23 4.38 56.83 50.13
N ALA A 24 4.29 57.05 48.81
CA ALA A 24 5.29 57.58 47.87
C ALA A 24 6.36 56.65 47.26
N ALA A 25 5.94 56.01 46.17
CA ALA A 25 6.59 55.88 44.86
C ALA A 25 8.06 56.34 44.67
N VAL A 26 8.88 55.41 44.17
CA VAL A 26 9.82 55.67 43.06
C VAL A 26 9.74 54.50 42.08
N ALA A 27 9.51 54.84 40.82
CA ALA A 27 9.42 53.92 39.70
C ALA A 27 10.80 53.28 39.42
N ALA A 28 10.82 51.95 39.36
CA ALA A 28 11.85 51.20 38.65
C ALA A 28 11.14 50.28 37.64
N VAL A 29 11.03 50.80 36.42
CA VAL A 29 10.83 50.01 35.22
C VAL A 29 11.99 49.03 35.13
N CYS A 30 11.73 47.74 35.00
CA CYS A 30 12.39 46.83 34.06
C CYS A 30 11.84 45.40 34.20
N THR A 31 11.30 44.94 33.07
CA THR A 31 11.13 43.54 32.64
C THR A 31 10.20 42.65 33.47
N ALA A 32 8.95 42.59 32.99
CA ALA A 32 8.11 41.41 33.12
C ALA A 32 8.88 40.19 32.59
N GLY A 33 9.39 39.37 33.49
CA GLY A 33 9.80 38.01 33.16
C GLY A 33 8.56 37.20 32.87
N SER A 34 8.01 37.35 31.67
CA SER A 34 7.09 36.38 31.11
C SER A 34 7.86 35.06 31.01
N ALA A 35 7.69 34.20 32.02
CA ALA A 35 8.04 32.80 31.90
C ALA A 35 7.13 32.25 30.80
N TRP A 36 7.60 32.36 29.56
CA TRP A 36 7.03 31.63 28.44
C TRP A 36 7.26 30.17 28.82
N ALA A 37 6.21 29.53 29.35
CA ALA A 37 6.13 28.10 29.39
C ALA A 37 6.30 27.67 27.93
N ALA A 38 7.52 27.26 27.57
CA ALA A 38 7.75 26.58 26.32
C ALA A 38 6.77 25.41 26.32
N PRO A 39 5.91 25.25 25.29
CA PRO A 39 5.19 24.01 25.14
C PRO A 39 6.22 22.91 24.94
N SER A 40 6.60 22.26 26.03
CA SER A 40 7.27 20.97 26.03
C SER A 40 6.22 19.95 25.62
N SER A 41 6.06 19.84 24.32
CA SER A 41 5.57 18.69 23.57
C SER A 41 5.72 19.11 22.11
N ALA A 42 6.98 19.23 21.68
CA ALA A 42 7.28 18.81 20.33
C ALA A 42 6.78 17.37 20.28
N VAL A 43 5.58 17.21 19.74
CA VAL A 43 5.15 15.97 19.15
C VAL A 43 6.21 15.71 18.10
N ALA A 44 7.26 15.00 18.51
CA ALA A 44 8.01 14.13 17.62
C ALA A 44 6.99 13.07 17.19
N ALA A 45 6.04 13.47 16.35
CA ALA A 45 5.27 12.57 15.52
C ALA A 45 6.31 12.06 14.53
N ASP A 46 6.98 11.00 14.97
CA ASP A 46 7.18 9.82 14.17
C ASP A 46 7.54 10.17 12.73
N ALA A 47 8.85 10.34 12.49
CA ALA A 47 9.43 9.83 11.24
C ALA A 47 9.34 8.28 11.21
N ALA A 48 8.19 7.72 11.62
CA ALA A 48 7.85 6.34 11.42
C ALA A 48 7.48 6.18 9.97
N GLY A 49 8.43 5.66 9.21
CA GLY A 49 8.13 5.10 7.92
C GLY A 49 6.90 4.20 8.01
N THR A 50 6.01 4.35 7.04
CA THR A 50 4.91 3.43 6.82
C THR A 50 5.48 2.01 6.74
N ALA A 51 4.88 1.08 7.47
CA ALA A 51 5.23 -0.33 7.37
C ALA A 51 4.69 -0.91 6.06
N ARG A 52 5.51 -0.84 5.02
CA ARG A 52 5.20 -1.33 3.67
C ARG A 52 5.61 -2.79 3.50
N VAL A 53 4.75 -3.59 2.89
CA VAL A 53 5.10 -4.91 2.36
C VAL A 53 4.81 -4.97 0.87
N ALA A 54 5.57 -5.77 0.14
CA ALA A 54 5.40 -5.93 -1.31
C ALA A 54 5.28 -7.41 -1.71
N VAL A 55 4.29 -7.76 -2.50
CA VAL A 55 4.12 -9.10 -3.11
C VAL A 55 4.12 -8.89 -4.62
N VAL A 56 5.17 -9.35 -5.28
CA VAL A 56 5.40 -9.14 -6.72
C VAL A 56 5.33 -10.47 -7.44
N VAL A 57 4.46 -10.55 -8.44
CA VAL A 57 4.21 -11.76 -9.22
C VAL A 57 4.58 -11.50 -10.68
N GLY A 58 5.38 -12.40 -11.26
CA GLY A 58 5.71 -12.41 -12.68
C GLY A 58 5.46 -13.81 -13.25
N TYR A 59 4.79 -13.90 -14.39
CA TYR A 59 4.64 -15.19 -15.06
C TYR A 59 4.68 -15.05 -16.58
N ASN A 60 5.72 -15.62 -17.18
CA ASN A 60 5.88 -15.65 -18.63
C ASN A 60 4.84 -16.57 -19.30
N GLY A 61 4.13 -17.42 -18.57
CA GLY A 61 3.26 -18.42 -19.20
C GLY A 61 3.98 -19.72 -19.50
N GLY A 62 3.32 -20.56 -20.31
CA GLY A 62 3.74 -21.93 -20.59
C GLY A 62 2.77 -22.95 -20.02
N SER A 63 3.00 -24.23 -20.34
CA SER A 63 2.11 -25.34 -20.01
C SER A 63 1.68 -25.31 -18.53
N PRO A 64 0.38 -25.44 -18.23
CA PRO A 64 -0.69 -25.90 -19.12
C PRO A 64 -1.35 -24.80 -19.97
N ASP A 65 -0.91 -23.55 -19.87
CA ASP A 65 -1.43 -22.47 -20.72
C ASP A 65 -0.98 -22.69 -22.17
N PRO A 66 -1.92 -22.81 -23.14
CA PRO A 66 -1.58 -23.02 -24.53
C PRO A 66 -1.01 -21.77 -25.23
N ARG A 67 -1.07 -20.59 -24.59
CA ARG A 67 -0.52 -19.35 -25.15
C ARG A 67 1.01 -19.43 -25.26
N PRO A 68 1.61 -18.76 -26.26
CA PRO A 68 3.04 -18.57 -26.31
C PRO A 68 3.55 -17.92 -25.02
N PRO A 69 4.70 -18.37 -24.48
CA PRO A 69 5.29 -17.70 -23.34
C PRO A 69 5.73 -16.29 -23.73
N LEU A 70 5.49 -15.34 -22.83
CA LEU A 70 6.07 -14.00 -22.80
C LEU A 70 7.57 -14.09 -22.55
N SER A 71 8.28 -13.00 -22.83
CA SER A 71 9.73 -12.96 -22.68
C SER A 71 10.20 -12.19 -21.44
N TYR A 72 9.37 -11.30 -20.87
CA TYR A 72 9.88 -10.33 -19.89
C TYR A 72 9.01 -10.13 -18.64
N ALA A 73 7.95 -10.91 -18.42
CA ALA A 73 7.11 -10.75 -17.24
C ALA A 73 7.83 -11.15 -15.93
N ASP A 74 8.72 -12.13 -16.00
CA ASP A 74 9.63 -12.49 -14.91
C ASP A 74 10.72 -11.43 -14.66
N ASP A 75 11.28 -10.84 -15.72
CA ASP A 75 12.20 -9.70 -15.65
C ASP A 75 11.56 -8.45 -15.04
N ASP A 76 10.33 -8.12 -15.42
CA ASP A 76 9.62 -6.98 -14.86
C ASP A 76 9.27 -7.18 -13.39
N ALA A 77 8.90 -8.40 -13.00
CA ALA A 77 8.74 -8.76 -11.59
C ALA A 77 10.06 -8.63 -10.82
N ALA A 78 11.19 -9.10 -11.36
CA ALA A 78 12.50 -8.96 -10.73
C ALA A 78 12.88 -7.48 -10.51
N ARG A 79 12.73 -6.65 -11.53
CA ARG A 79 13.10 -5.24 -11.45
C ARG A 79 12.18 -4.46 -10.50
N LEU A 80 10.88 -4.73 -10.53
CA LEU A 80 9.95 -4.11 -9.58
C LEU A 80 10.21 -4.58 -8.15
N PHE A 81 10.52 -5.86 -7.94
CA PHE A 81 10.92 -6.38 -6.64
C PHE A 81 12.16 -5.67 -6.11
N LEU A 82 13.22 -5.54 -6.91
CA LEU A 82 14.46 -4.86 -6.52
C LEU A 82 14.24 -3.37 -6.22
N GLN A 83 13.25 -2.75 -6.84
CA GLN A 83 12.87 -1.37 -6.56
C GLN A 83 12.10 -1.22 -5.24
N LEU A 84 11.20 -2.16 -4.92
CA LEU A 84 10.36 -2.11 -3.72
C LEU A 84 11.05 -2.64 -2.47
N ALA A 85 11.88 -3.68 -2.60
CA ALA A 85 12.49 -4.39 -1.48
C ALA A 85 13.32 -3.50 -0.53
N PRO A 86 14.11 -2.51 -0.99
CA PRO A 86 14.94 -1.68 -0.10
C PRO A 86 14.14 -0.81 0.88
N THR A 87 12.91 -0.43 0.52
CA THR A 87 12.04 0.42 1.35
C THR A 87 10.89 -0.35 2.02
N ALA A 88 10.68 -1.60 1.62
CA ALA A 88 9.68 -2.47 2.24
C ALA A 88 10.23 -3.08 3.54
N GLN A 89 9.35 -3.22 4.52
CA GLN A 89 9.58 -4.05 5.70
C GLN A 89 9.93 -5.50 5.31
N ARG A 90 9.30 -6.00 4.24
CA ARG A 90 9.63 -7.23 3.53
C ARG A 90 8.97 -7.25 2.15
N ALA A 91 9.65 -7.87 1.18
CA ALA A 91 9.10 -8.13 -0.14
C ALA A 91 9.14 -9.63 -0.45
N TRP A 92 8.20 -10.10 -1.26
CA TRP A 92 8.12 -11.46 -1.78
C TRP A 92 8.08 -11.40 -3.31
N ILE A 93 8.78 -12.32 -3.98
CA ILE A 93 8.76 -12.47 -5.44
C ILE A 93 8.29 -13.88 -5.82
N GLN A 94 7.22 -13.90 -6.62
CA GLN A 94 6.60 -15.11 -7.13
C GLN A 94 6.81 -15.13 -8.64
N THR A 95 7.82 -15.85 -9.10
CA THR A 95 8.13 -16.00 -10.52
C THR A 95 8.90 -17.29 -10.77
N THR A 96 8.86 -17.75 -12.02
CA THR A 96 9.74 -18.79 -12.54
C THR A 96 10.60 -18.13 -13.60
N PHE A 97 11.88 -17.95 -13.31
CA PHE A 97 12.81 -17.35 -14.27
C PHE A 97 13.09 -18.30 -15.43
N ASP A 98 13.05 -17.76 -16.65
CA ASP A 98 13.64 -18.46 -17.79
C ASP A 98 15.19 -18.45 -17.72
N LYS A 99 15.84 -19.07 -18.72
CA LYS A 99 17.30 -19.23 -18.71
C LYS A 99 18.05 -17.90 -18.76
N ASP A 100 17.51 -16.90 -19.44
CA ASP A 100 18.17 -15.62 -19.62
C ASP A 100 17.92 -14.73 -18.40
N SER A 101 16.69 -14.71 -17.90
CA SER A 101 16.35 -14.02 -16.65
C SER A 101 17.09 -14.61 -15.43
N ALA A 102 17.21 -15.93 -15.33
CA ALA A 102 17.96 -16.58 -14.24
C ALA A 102 19.47 -16.23 -14.28
N ARG A 103 20.01 -15.98 -15.47
CA ARG A 103 21.39 -15.50 -15.63
C ARG A 103 21.54 -14.03 -15.26
N ALA A 104 20.53 -13.22 -15.55
CA ALA A 104 20.51 -11.79 -15.21
C ALA A 104 20.30 -11.55 -13.70
N TRP A 105 19.53 -12.43 -13.04
CA TRP A 105 19.09 -12.29 -11.65
C TRP A 105 19.42 -13.52 -10.78
N PRO A 106 20.69 -13.96 -10.68
CA PRO A 106 21.04 -15.21 -10.01
C PRO A 106 20.61 -15.22 -8.53
N ASP A 107 20.80 -14.11 -7.81
CA ASP A 107 20.41 -14.01 -6.39
C ASP A 107 18.88 -14.08 -6.20
N LEU A 108 18.11 -13.58 -7.17
CA LEU A 108 16.64 -13.67 -7.10
C LEU A 108 16.16 -15.08 -7.46
N ALA A 109 16.86 -15.78 -8.34
CA ALA A 109 16.50 -17.15 -8.72
C ALA A 109 16.55 -18.11 -7.53
N ASP A 110 17.43 -17.86 -6.55
CA ASP A 110 17.52 -18.68 -5.33
C ASP A 110 16.35 -18.46 -4.35
N VAL A 111 15.73 -17.28 -4.37
CA VAL A 111 14.67 -16.90 -3.41
C VAL A 111 13.27 -16.88 -4.02
N ALA A 112 13.16 -16.78 -5.35
CA ALA A 112 11.89 -16.77 -6.05
C ALA A 112 11.12 -18.08 -5.84
N ARG A 113 9.82 -17.95 -5.70
CA ARG A 113 8.90 -19.09 -5.63
C ARG A 113 8.05 -19.13 -6.90
N ALA A 114 7.74 -20.32 -7.40
CA ALA A 114 6.87 -20.46 -8.55
C ALA A 114 5.53 -19.71 -8.33
N PRO A 115 5.00 -19.01 -9.35
CA PRO A 115 3.79 -18.21 -9.23
C PRO A 115 2.56 -19.12 -9.27
N THR A 116 2.37 -19.91 -8.22
CA THR A 116 1.19 -20.78 -8.03
C THR A 116 0.23 -20.14 -7.03
N ARG A 117 -1.05 -20.54 -7.05
CA ARG A 117 -2.04 -20.11 -6.07
C ARG A 117 -1.61 -20.43 -4.64
N GLU A 118 -1.03 -21.62 -4.42
CA GLU A 118 -0.53 -22.03 -3.10
C GLU A 118 0.61 -21.13 -2.62
N ALA A 119 1.63 -20.91 -3.46
CA ALA A 119 2.77 -20.06 -3.11
C ALA A 119 2.35 -18.61 -2.87
N LEU A 120 1.44 -18.09 -3.69
CA LEU A 120 0.88 -16.75 -3.52
C LEU A 120 0.09 -16.63 -2.20
N ALA A 121 -0.76 -17.61 -1.89
CA ALA A 121 -1.50 -17.63 -0.63
C ALA A 121 -0.56 -17.65 0.58
N GLY A 122 0.55 -18.42 0.51
CA GLY A 122 1.60 -18.42 1.54
C GLY A 122 2.24 -17.04 1.72
N ALA A 123 2.67 -16.40 0.63
CA ALA A 123 3.27 -15.06 0.66
C ALA A 123 2.30 -14.00 1.22
N LEU A 124 1.03 -14.02 0.81
CA LEU A 124 -0.01 -13.13 1.33
C LEU A 124 -0.27 -13.38 2.82
N GLY A 125 -0.29 -14.64 3.24
CA GLY A 125 -0.44 -15.02 4.65
C GLY A 125 0.67 -14.43 5.53
N GLU A 126 1.93 -14.57 5.12
CA GLU A 126 3.08 -13.97 5.79
C GLU A 126 3.01 -12.44 5.80
N ALA A 127 2.70 -11.83 4.65
CA ALA A 127 2.57 -10.39 4.51
C ALA A 127 1.50 -9.82 5.45
N PHE A 128 0.31 -10.42 5.46
CA PHE A 128 -0.79 -9.97 6.33
C PHE A 128 -0.49 -10.19 7.81
N TRP A 129 0.21 -11.26 8.16
CA TRP A 129 0.67 -11.47 9.54
C TRP A 129 1.65 -10.38 9.98
N LEU A 130 2.58 -9.98 9.10
CA LEU A 130 3.54 -8.91 9.38
C LEU A 130 2.85 -7.55 9.52
N LEU A 131 1.94 -7.22 8.61
CA LEU A 131 1.15 -5.98 8.67
C LEU A 131 0.30 -5.90 9.93
N ARG A 132 -0.37 -6.98 10.36
CA ARG A 132 -1.13 -7.00 11.62
C ARG A 132 -0.25 -6.66 12.83
N GLN A 133 0.98 -7.17 12.87
CA GLN A 133 1.92 -6.83 13.95
C GLN A 133 2.32 -5.36 13.93
N GLN A 134 2.59 -4.80 12.74
CA GLN A 134 2.99 -3.40 12.62
C GLN A 134 1.83 -2.47 12.98
N LYS A 135 0.61 -2.82 12.57
CA LYS A 135 -0.61 -2.12 12.95
C LYS A 135 -0.86 -2.17 14.45
N ALA A 136 -0.66 -3.32 15.10
CA ALA A 136 -0.75 -3.46 16.55
C ALA A 136 0.30 -2.61 17.30
N ARG A 137 1.40 -2.23 16.64
CA ARG A 137 2.42 -1.29 17.14
C ARG A 137 2.11 0.17 16.81
N GLY A 138 0.93 0.46 16.26
CA GLY A 138 0.50 1.81 15.90
C GLY A 138 1.14 2.37 14.62
N LYS A 139 1.80 1.54 13.80
CA LYS A 139 2.35 1.98 12.51
C LYS A 139 1.27 2.03 11.45
N ALA A 140 1.32 3.04 10.58
CA ALA A 140 0.61 3.01 9.31
C ALA A 140 1.12 1.82 8.47
N THR A 141 0.24 1.19 7.71
CA THR A 141 0.54 -0.05 6.98
C THR A 141 0.14 0.02 5.51
N GLU A 142 1.05 -0.42 4.63
CA GLU A 142 0.86 -0.42 3.18
C GLU A 142 1.12 -1.82 2.60
N LEU A 143 0.23 -2.27 1.71
CA LEU A 143 0.44 -3.43 0.84
C LEU A 143 0.66 -2.93 -0.58
N VAL A 144 1.74 -3.37 -1.23
CA VAL A 144 1.90 -3.29 -2.68
C VAL A 144 1.75 -4.70 -3.25
N PHE A 145 0.72 -4.93 -4.06
CA PHE A 145 0.54 -6.16 -4.82
C PHE A 145 0.76 -5.84 -6.30
N ALA A 146 1.71 -6.51 -6.94
CA ALA A 146 2.03 -6.28 -8.33
C ALA A 146 1.99 -7.59 -9.12
N PHE A 147 1.45 -7.54 -10.33
CA PHE A 147 1.38 -8.66 -11.25
C PHE A 147 1.86 -8.22 -12.64
N ALA A 148 2.75 -9.00 -13.26
CA ALA A 148 3.11 -8.91 -14.67
C ALA A 148 2.90 -10.27 -15.35
N GLY A 149 2.24 -10.29 -16.51
CA GLY A 149 2.06 -11.52 -17.29
C GLY A 149 0.80 -11.55 -18.13
N HIS A 150 0.37 -12.75 -18.50
CA HIS A 150 -0.86 -12.94 -19.29
C HIS A 150 -2.12 -12.58 -18.51
N GLY A 151 -3.07 -11.95 -19.19
CA GLY A 151 -4.42 -11.68 -18.70
C GLY A 151 -5.45 -11.84 -19.82
N ASP A 152 -6.66 -12.24 -19.47
CA ASP A 152 -7.75 -12.45 -20.44
C ASP A 152 -9.14 -12.41 -19.76
N LEU A 153 -10.18 -12.63 -20.56
CA LEU A 153 -11.56 -12.81 -20.12
C LEU A 153 -11.96 -14.29 -20.18
N ASP A 154 -12.67 -14.76 -19.16
CA ASP A 154 -13.33 -16.07 -19.22
C ASP A 154 -14.64 -16.02 -20.03
N ASP A 155 -15.27 -17.19 -20.24
CA ASP A 155 -16.54 -17.31 -20.97
C ASP A 155 -17.68 -16.46 -20.39
N ALA A 156 -17.60 -16.09 -19.10
CA ALA A 156 -18.56 -15.23 -18.43
C ALA A 156 -18.21 -13.73 -18.54
N GLY A 157 -17.12 -13.38 -19.24
CA GLY A 157 -16.59 -12.04 -19.38
C GLY A 157 -15.91 -11.52 -18.12
N ARG A 158 -15.41 -12.40 -17.24
CA ARG A 158 -14.66 -12.02 -16.03
C ARG A 158 -13.17 -11.99 -16.35
N GLY A 159 -12.50 -10.92 -15.95
CA GLY A 159 -11.05 -10.81 -16.07
C GLY A 159 -10.32 -11.78 -15.15
N PHE A 160 -9.27 -12.39 -15.66
CA PHE A 160 -8.31 -13.18 -14.90
C PHE A 160 -6.90 -12.91 -15.40
N VAL A 161 -5.93 -13.17 -14.53
CA VAL A 161 -4.51 -13.26 -14.89
C VAL A 161 -4.03 -14.70 -14.78
N VAL A 162 -2.90 -15.05 -15.38
CA VAL A 162 -2.44 -16.44 -15.39
C VAL A 162 -1.37 -16.68 -14.33
N LEU A 163 -1.54 -17.74 -13.56
CA LEU A 163 -0.54 -18.33 -12.68
C LEU A 163 -0.10 -19.69 -13.25
N ALA A 164 1.00 -20.23 -12.73
CA ALA A 164 1.57 -21.50 -13.19
C ALA A 164 0.62 -22.70 -13.03
N ASP A 165 -0.36 -22.60 -12.13
CA ASP A 165 -1.37 -23.62 -11.85
C ASP A 165 -2.79 -23.23 -12.32
N GLY A 166 -2.92 -22.18 -13.14
CA GLY A 166 -4.17 -21.79 -13.79
C GLY A 166 -4.53 -20.31 -13.67
N GLY A 167 -5.70 -19.92 -14.17
CA GLY A 167 -6.15 -18.52 -14.07
C GLY A 167 -6.39 -18.11 -12.62
N PHE A 168 -5.99 -16.91 -12.22
CA PHE A 168 -6.30 -16.22 -10.97
C PHE A 168 -7.32 -15.12 -11.28
N THR A 169 -8.54 -15.31 -10.82
CA THR A 169 -9.67 -14.50 -11.24
C THR A 169 -9.75 -13.21 -10.43
N ARG A 170 -10.56 -12.28 -10.91
CA ARG A 170 -10.97 -11.12 -10.13
C ARG A 170 -11.56 -11.47 -8.76
N ASP A 171 -12.38 -12.52 -8.67
CA ASP A 171 -12.96 -12.97 -7.39
C ASP A 171 -11.89 -13.51 -6.45
N ASP A 172 -10.78 -14.03 -6.98
CA ASP A 172 -9.60 -14.40 -6.20
C ASP A 172 -8.85 -13.16 -5.72
N LEU A 173 -8.66 -12.14 -6.56
CA LEU A 173 -8.05 -10.87 -6.15
C LEU A 173 -8.81 -10.24 -4.97
N ALA A 174 -10.14 -10.18 -5.06
CA ALA A 174 -10.98 -9.69 -3.97
C ALA A 174 -10.80 -10.52 -2.69
N ARG A 175 -11.08 -11.83 -2.75
CA ARG A 175 -11.16 -12.70 -1.56
C ARG A 175 -9.81 -13.08 -0.96
N GLN A 176 -8.74 -13.07 -1.74
CA GLN A 176 -7.42 -13.51 -1.28
C GLN A 176 -6.47 -12.35 -0.99
N VAL A 177 -6.61 -11.21 -1.71
CA VAL A 177 -5.71 -10.07 -1.56
C VAL A 177 -6.38 -8.90 -0.84
N LEU A 178 -7.51 -8.41 -1.36
CA LEU A 178 -8.03 -7.09 -0.97
C LEU A 178 -8.86 -7.12 0.32
N GLU A 179 -9.81 -8.05 0.42
CA GLU A 179 -10.68 -8.17 1.58
C GLU A 179 -9.92 -8.59 2.84
N PRO A 180 -9.00 -9.59 2.79
CA PRO A 180 -8.27 -10.01 3.99
C PRO A 180 -7.10 -9.09 4.37
N SER A 181 -6.72 -8.14 3.50
CA SER A 181 -5.59 -7.25 3.77
C SER A 181 -5.85 -6.40 5.02
N PRO A 182 -4.95 -6.42 6.03
CA PRO A 182 -5.05 -5.56 7.20
C PRO A 182 -4.51 -4.14 6.96
N ALA A 183 -3.91 -3.89 5.78
CA ALA A 183 -3.25 -2.64 5.45
C ALA A 183 -4.20 -1.44 5.54
N ASP A 184 -3.65 -0.28 5.90
CA ASP A 184 -4.37 1.00 5.82
C ASP A 184 -4.50 1.47 4.38
N VAL A 185 -3.56 1.09 3.51
CA VAL A 185 -3.60 1.35 2.06
C VAL A 185 -3.13 0.11 1.29
N ASN A 186 -3.86 -0.25 0.23
CA ASN A 186 -3.46 -1.23 -0.77
C ASN A 186 -3.12 -0.51 -2.09
N HIS A 187 -2.00 -0.86 -2.70
CA HIS A 187 -1.63 -0.49 -4.06
C HIS A 187 -1.62 -1.76 -4.92
N VAL A 188 -2.44 -1.80 -5.96
CA VAL A 188 -2.49 -2.91 -6.90
C VAL A 188 -1.96 -2.44 -8.24
N VAL A 189 -0.92 -3.10 -8.75
CA VAL A 189 -0.33 -2.83 -10.05
C VAL A 189 -0.52 -4.05 -10.93
N VAL A 190 -1.15 -3.91 -12.10
CA VAL A 190 -1.38 -5.03 -13.01
C VAL A 190 -0.89 -4.67 -14.40
N ASP A 191 0.20 -5.32 -14.81
CA ASP A 191 0.72 -5.29 -16.17
C ASP A 191 0.31 -6.57 -16.93
N ALA A 192 -0.90 -6.55 -17.49
CA ALA A 192 -1.43 -7.68 -18.24
C ALA A 192 -2.45 -7.22 -19.30
N CYS A 193 -2.57 -7.99 -20.39
CA CYS A 193 -3.65 -7.82 -21.36
C CYS A 193 -5.01 -7.86 -20.65
N SER A 194 -5.95 -7.04 -21.10
CA SER A 194 -7.29 -6.92 -20.50
C SER A 194 -7.30 -6.68 -18.98
N SER A 195 -6.22 -6.14 -18.39
CA SER A 195 -6.08 -5.86 -16.95
C SER A 195 -7.20 -4.96 -16.39
N TYR A 196 -7.77 -4.10 -17.23
CA TYR A 196 -8.99 -3.34 -16.92
C TYR A 196 -10.14 -4.22 -16.40
N PHE A 197 -10.40 -5.36 -17.05
CA PHE A 197 -11.49 -6.26 -16.68
C PHE A 197 -11.14 -7.16 -15.49
N PHE A 198 -9.86 -7.33 -15.19
CA PHE A 198 -9.41 -7.98 -13.97
C PHE A 198 -9.73 -7.13 -12.73
N VAL A 199 -9.87 -5.81 -12.87
CA VAL A 199 -10.18 -4.90 -11.75
C VAL A 199 -11.59 -4.27 -11.77
N LYS A 200 -12.26 -4.12 -12.92
CA LYS A 200 -13.54 -3.39 -13.08
C LYS A 200 -14.81 -4.17 -12.80
N SER A 201 -15.82 -3.57 -12.14
CA SER A 201 -17.17 -4.14 -11.89
C SER A 201 -18.03 -4.34 -13.14
N ARG A 202 -18.79 -5.44 -13.19
CA ARG A 202 -19.79 -5.69 -14.25
C ARG A 202 -21.06 -4.89 -13.98
N GLY A 203 -21.63 -4.27 -15.01
CA GLY A 203 -22.99 -3.73 -14.99
C GLY A 203 -23.14 -2.31 -15.53
N GLY A 204 -22.81 -2.11 -16.81
CA GLY A 204 -23.14 -0.90 -17.56
C GLY A 204 -23.15 -1.25 -19.04
N GLY A 205 -24.20 -1.93 -19.49
CA GLY A 205 -24.34 -2.30 -20.90
C GLY A 205 -24.62 -1.06 -21.75
N ALA A 206 -23.71 -0.74 -22.66
CA ALA A 206 -24.15 -0.36 -23.99
C ALA A 206 -24.84 -1.62 -24.57
N LYS A 207 -26.17 -1.56 -24.68
CA LYS A 207 -26.91 -2.53 -25.48
C LYS A 207 -26.71 -2.14 -26.93
N ASP A 208 -25.69 -2.69 -27.58
CA ASP A 208 -25.67 -2.73 -29.04
C ASP A 208 -25.31 -4.16 -29.44
N GLY A 209 -26.32 -4.86 -29.95
CA GLY A 209 -26.14 -6.13 -30.60
C GLY A 209 -25.50 -5.93 -31.97
N GLY A 210 -24.75 -6.93 -32.40
CA GLY A 210 -24.23 -7.00 -33.77
C GLY A 210 -22.73 -6.83 -33.81
N ALA A 211 -22.12 -7.69 -34.63
CA ALA A 211 -20.70 -7.71 -34.97
C ALA A 211 -20.10 -6.31 -35.08
N ASP A 212 -19.07 -6.08 -34.27
CA ASP A 212 -17.84 -5.34 -34.55
C ASP A 212 -17.17 -5.10 -33.19
N HIS A 213 -16.07 -5.79 -32.90
CA HIS A 213 -15.20 -5.48 -31.76
C HIS A 213 -14.43 -4.19 -32.04
N ALA A 214 -15.16 -3.10 -32.30
CA ALA A 214 -14.60 -1.78 -32.47
C ALA A 214 -14.17 -1.26 -31.09
N HIS A 215 -12.87 -0.99 -30.99
CA HIS A 215 -12.19 -0.37 -29.87
C HIS A 215 -12.96 0.86 -29.37
N ALA A 216 -13.81 0.67 -28.36
CA ALA A 216 -14.34 1.78 -27.59
C ALA A 216 -13.21 2.26 -26.67
N SER A 217 -12.27 3.03 -27.22
CA SER A 217 -11.34 3.83 -26.45
C SER A 217 -12.18 4.70 -25.52
N ALA A 218 -12.20 4.37 -24.23
CA ALA A 218 -12.72 5.29 -23.24
C ALA A 218 -11.87 6.57 -23.37
N PRO A 219 -12.47 7.74 -23.67
CA PRO A 219 -11.72 8.97 -23.60
C PRO A 219 -11.12 9.10 -22.18
N LEU A 220 -10.14 9.98 -21.98
CA LEU A 220 -9.59 10.30 -20.66
C LEU A 220 -10.31 11.50 -19.99
N PRO A 221 -11.58 11.43 -19.53
CA PRO A 221 -12.13 12.38 -18.58
C PRO A 221 -12.21 11.75 -17.17
N PRO A 222 -12.63 12.50 -16.12
CA PRO A 222 -12.67 12.06 -14.71
C PRO A 222 -13.39 10.72 -14.41
N GLN A 223 -14.07 10.15 -15.41
CA GLN A 223 -14.78 8.88 -15.43
C GLN A 223 -13.85 7.65 -15.33
N LEU A 224 -12.51 7.79 -15.44
CA LEU A 224 -11.60 6.72 -15.03
C LEU A 224 -11.77 6.37 -13.53
N LEU A 225 -12.14 7.34 -12.70
CA LEU A 225 -12.51 7.08 -11.30
C LEU A 225 -13.80 6.26 -11.19
N ASP A 226 -14.63 6.22 -12.25
CA ASP A 226 -15.83 5.38 -12.29
C ASP A 226 -15.51 3.91 -12.51
N VAL A 227 -14.26 3.55 -12.86
CA VAL A 227 -13.77 2.16 -12.85
C VAL A 227 -13.77 1.57 -11.44
N LEU A 228 -13.60 2.44 -10.45
CA LEU A 228 -13.74 2.11 -9.03
C LEU A 228 -15.18 2.31 -8.54
N ARG A 229 -16.01 3.09 -9.24
CA ARG A 229 -17.39 3.34 -8.79
C ARG A 229 -18.33 2.20 -9.18
N PRO A 230 -19.31 1.89 -8.33
CA PRO A 230 -20.27 0.82 -8.61
C PRO A 230 -21.10 1.15 -9.85
N GLN A 231 -21.03 0.28 -10.85
CA GLN A 231 -22.02 0.18 -11.91
C GLN A 231 -22.40 -1.31 -11.93
N GLY A 232 -23.34 -1.70 -11.05
CA GLY A 232 -23.97 -3.05 -11.07
C GLY A 232 -23.44 -4.12 -10.10
N GLY A 233 -22.86 -3.74 -8.96
CA GLY A 233 -22.42 -4.67 -7.91
C GLY A 233 -20.97 -4.42 -7.50
N ASP A 234 -20.73 -4.43 -6.20
CA ASP A 234 -19.43 -4.04 -5.63
C ASP A 234 -18.38 -5.13 -5.82
N PHE A 235 -17.25 -4.78 -6.44
CA PHE A 235 -16.05 -5.63 -6.57
C PHE A 235 -15.57 -6.18 -5.22
N VAL A 236 -15.57 -5.26 -4.25
CA VAL A 236 -15.15 -5.39 -2.86
C VAL A 236 -15.97 -4.37 -2.08
N ASP A 237 -16.15 -4.58 -0.77
CA ASP A 237 -16.86 -3.63 0.12
C ASP A 237 -16.34 -2.18 -0.02
N ALA A 238 -17.22 -1.22 0.25
CA ALA A 238 -16.92 0.20 0.12
C ALA A 238 -15.68 0.65 0.94
N ASN A 239 -15.45 0.06 2.12
CA ASN A 239 -14.28 0.38 2.93
C ASN A 239 -12.99 -0.15 2.30
N VAL A 240 -13.04 -1.36 1.72
CA VAL A 240 -11.88 -1.96 1.03
C VAL A 240 -11.51 -1.14 -0.18
N ARG A 241 -12.51 -0.65 -0.92
CA ARG A 241 -12.31 0.23 -2.08
C ARG A 241 -11.71 1.59 -1.68
N ALA A 242 -12.21 2.20 -0.60
CA ALA A 242 -11.73 3.50 -0.14
C ALA A 242 -10.23 3.51 0.21
N ARG A 243 -9.67 2.34 0.57
CA ARG A 243 -8.25 2.16 0.88
C ARG A 243 -7.43 1.51 -0.24
N THR A 244 -7.97 1.33 -1.43
CA THR A 244 -7.29 0.60 -2.52
C THR A 244 -7.09 1.49 -3.75
N GLY A 245 -5.83 1.73 -4.11
CA GLY A 245 -5.44 2.32 -5.39
C GLY A 245 -5.12 1.25 -6.41
N LEU A 246 -5.59 1.42 -7.65
CA LEU A 246 -5.36 0.50 -8.76
C LEU A 246 -4.61 1.20 -9.90
N ILE A 247 -3.55 0.57 -10.40
CA ILE A 247 -2.79 0.99 -11.57
C ILE A 247 -2.78 -0.19 -12.54
N VAL A 248 -3.34 0.00 -13.74
CA VAL A 248 -3.48 -1.06 -14.74
C VAL A 248 -2.91 -0.61 -16.08
N SER A 249 -2.34 -1.56 -16.84
CA SER A 249 -1.70 -1.26 -18.12
C SER A 249 -2.69 -1.08 -19.28
N THR A 250 -3.95 -1.50 -19.13
CA THR A 250 -5.00 -1.26 -20.13
C THR A 250 -6.24 -0.59 -19.53
N SER A 251 -6.95 0.21 -20.34
CA SER A 251 -8.23 0.83 -20.00
C SER A 251 -9.45 0.12 -20.63
N THR A 252 -9.21 -0.92 -21.42
CA THR A 252 -10.20 -1.74 -22.15
C THR A 252 -9.70 -3.18 -22.32
N ALA A 253 -10.46 -4.02 -23.05
CA ALA A 253 -9.97 -5.30 -23.57
C ALA A 253 -8.99 -4.96 -24.70
N ALA A 254 -7.74 -4.76 -24.30
CA ALA A 254 -6.65 -4.42 -25.19
C ALA A 254 -5.45 -5.29 -24.83
N GLU A 255 -4.60 -5.49 -25.82
CA GLU A 255 -3.31 -6.13 -25.64
C GLU A 255 -2.32 -5.15 -25.01
N VAL A 256 -1.35 -5.70 -24.30
CA VAL A 256 -0.16 -5.00 -23.82
C VAL A 256 1.04 -5.54 -24.57
N HIS A 257 2.04 -4.69 -24.80
CA HIS A 257 3.20 -5.03 -25.61
C HIS A 257 4.49 -5.11 -24.80
N GLU A 258 5.33 -6.06 -25.21
CA GLU A 258 6.71 -6.22 -24.75
C GLU A 258 7.71 -5.72 -25.80
N SER A 259 8.86 -5.21 -25.37
CA SER A 259 9.91 -4.73 -26.26
C SER A 259 11.26 -5.33 -25.88
N SER A 260 11.89 -6.02 -26.83
CA SER A 260 13.24 -6.54 -26.67
C SER A 260 14.30 -5.44 -26.57
N THR A 261 14.08 -4.28 -27.21
CA THR A 261 14.95 -3.11 -27.08
C THR A 261 14.95 -2.56 -25.65
N LEU A 262 13.79 -2.60 -24.97
CA LEU A 262 13.67 -2.20 -23.56
C LEU A 262 13.98 -3.37 -22.60
N GLY A 263 13.95 -4.60 -23.10
CA GLY A 263 14.00 -5.83 -22.33
C GLY A 263 12.88 -5.92 -21.29
N ALA A 264 11.69 -5.39 -21.59
CA ALA A 264 10.58 -5.19 -20.65
C ALA A 264 9.22 -5.05 -21.35
N GLY A 265 8.14 -5.25 -20.61
CA GLY A 265 6.82 -4.70 -20.89
C GLY A 265 6.86 -3.17 -20.90
N VAL A 266 6.17 -2.54 -21.86
CA VAL A 266 6.21 -1.08 -22.04
C VAL A 266 5.66 -0.35 -20.80
N PHE A 267 4.57 -0.85 -20.23
CA PHE A 267 3.98 -0.27 -19.02
C PHE A 267 4.92 -0.40 -17.83
N SER A 268 5.43 -1.61 -17.55
CA SER A 268 6.39 -1.83 -16.46
C SER A 268 7.64 -0.97 -16.59
N TYR A 269 8.17 -0.78 -17.80
CA TYR A 269 9.29 0.13 -18.04
C TYR A 269 8.95 1.58 -17.69
N LEU A 270 7.80 2.10 -18.16
CA LEU A 270 7.38 3.48 -17.91
C LEU A 270 7.05 3.73 -16.44
N LEU A 271 6.36 2.79 -15.79
CA LEU A 271 6.04 2.87 -14.37
C LEU A 271 7.31 2.92 -13.53
N ARG A 272 8.24 2.00 -13.77
CA ARG A 272 9.53 2.00 -13.05
C ARG A 272 10.30 3.28 -13.31
N SER A 273 10.36 3.75 -14.56
CA SER A 273 11.02 5.01 -14.93
C SER A 273 10.43 6.21 -14.19
N ALA A 274 9.10 6.28 -14.08
CA ALA A 274 8.42 7.31 -13.29
C ALA A 274 8.82 7.21 -11.81
N LEU A 275 8.73 6.01 -11.23
CA LEU A 275 9.06 5.75 -9.83
C LEU A 275 10.55 5.96 -9.48
N THR A 276 11.48 5.79 -10.42
CA THR A 276 12.92 6.08 -10.25
C THR A 276 13.30 7.52 -10.62
N GLY A 277 12.41 8.24 -11.32
CA GLY A 277 12.58 9.61 -11.75
C GLY A 277 11.99 10.60 -10.74
N VAL A 278 11.33 11.64 -11.25
CA VAL A 278 10.66 12.70 -10.46
C VAL A 278 9.46 12.22 -9.61
N ALA A 279 9.28 10.92 -9.38
CA ALA A 279 8.28 10.45 -8.42
C ALA A 279 8.61 10.90 -7.00
N ASP A 280 9.89 10.90 -6.59
CA ASP A 280 10.31 11.37 -5.27
C ASP A 280 11.34 12.48 -5.43
N VAL A 281 10.90 13.62 -5.99
CA VAL A 281 11.81 14.76 -6.29
C VAL A 281 12.48 15.28 -5.02
N ASP A 282 11.82 15.17 -3.86
CA ASP A 282 12.31 15.69 -2.59
C ASP A 282 12.97 14.64 -1.68
N GLY A 283 12.97 13.36 -2.08
CA GLY A 283 13.67 12.27 -1.41
C GLY A 283 13.00 11.84 -0.09
N ASN A 284 11.71 12.11 0.09
CA ASN A 284 10.97 11.85 1.31
C ASN A 284 10.35 10.43 1.35
N GLY A 285 10.54 9.63 0.30
CA GLY A 285 10.03 8.27 0.16
C GLY A 285 8.55 8.17 -0.23
N ARG A 286 7.92 9.29 -0.62
CA ARG A 286 6.56 9.38 -1.17
C ARG A 286 6.63 9.66 -2.68
N VAL A 287 5.51 9.41 -3.36
CA VAL A 287 5.35 9.74 -4.77
C VAL A 287 4.59 11.06 -4.88
N GLU A 288 5.18 12.07 -5.51
CA GLU A 288 4.62 13.39 -5.83
C GLU A 288 3.78 13.39 -7.12
#